data_AF-A0A7D5THZ2-F1
#
_entry.id   AF-A0A7D5THZ2-F1
#
_cell.length_a   1.000
_cell.length_b   1.000
_cell.length_c   1.000
_cell.angle_alpha   90.00
_cell.angle_beta   90.00
_cell.angle_gamma   90.00
#
_symmetry.space_group_name_H-M   'P 1'
#
loop_
_entity.id
_entity.type
_entity.pdbx_description
1 polymer ?
#
loop_
_entity_poly.entity_id
_entity_poly.type
_entity_poly.pdbx_seq_one_letter_code
_entity_poly.pdbx_strand_id
1 'polypeptide(L)'
;MWGRTICPRCRRYVSKEQLYCPHCGTNLHSAYRPTLQTVTDKRMGQSYEAKVSHIGGSIEVLVKFILALTVVFGLLFLLFFAYLLYSTSP
;
A
#
# COMPACT_ATOMS: atom_id res chain seq x y z
N MET A 1 31.97 29.84 -5.98
CA MET A 1 31.22 30.39 -7.13
C MET A 1 29.74 30.30 -6.78
N TRP A 2 29.02 31.43 -6.81
CA TRP A 2 27.82 31.67 -5.99
C TRP A 2 26.57 30.91 -6.47
N GLY A 3 25.97 30.14 -5.58
CA GLY A 3 24.72 29.43 -5.83
C GLY A 3 23.53 30.38 -5.76
N ARG A 4 22.99 30.79 -6.91
CA ARG A 4 21.70 31.50 -7.01
C ARG A 4 20.60 30.51 -7.36
N THR A 5 19.46 30.60 -6.70
CA THR A 5 18.23 29.86 -7.03
C THR A 5 17.14 30.82 -7.47
N ILE A 6 16.12 30.29 -8.13
CA ILE A 6 14.95 31.07 -8.53
C ILE A 6 13.86 30.85 -7.48
N CYS A 7 13.27 31.94 -6.97
CA CYS A 7 12.14 31.84 -6.05
C CYS A 7 10.94 31.19 -6.78
N PRO A 8 10.32 30.12 -6.24
CA PRO A 8 9.22 29.43 -6.92
C PRO A 8 7.95 30.28 -7.02
N ARG A 9 7.77 31.29 -6.16
CA ARG A 9 6.56 32.12 -6.14
C ARG A 9 6.65 33.32 -7.09
N CYS A 10 7.75 34.06 -7.06
CA CYS A 10 7.90 35.31 -7.84
C CYS A 10 8.88 35.21 -9.01
N ARG A 11 9.55 34.07 -9.17
CA ARG A 11 10.52 33.77 -10.24
C ARG A 11 11.73 34.72 -10.32
N ARG A 12 12.03 35.43 -9.23
CA ARG A 12 13.24 36.25 -9.13
C ARG A 12 14.41 35.44 -8.60
N TYR A 13 15.62 35.84 -8.99
CA TYR A 13 16.85 35.27 -8.47
C TYR A 13 17.03 35.64 -7.00
N VAL A 14 17.35 34.64 -6.20
CA VAL A 14 17.60 34.73 -4.76
C VAL A 14 18.87 33.94 -4.44
N SER A 15 19.53 34.28 -3.34
CA SER A 15 20.68 33.51 -2.87
C SER A 15 20.18 32.22 -2.21
N LYS A 16 20.92 31.11 -2.39
CA LYS A 16 20.56 29.80 -1.82
C LYS A 16 20.56 29.80 -0.28
N GLU A 17 21.26 30.74 0.32
CA GLU A 17 21.44 30.87 1.75
C GLU A 17 20.29 31.66 2.41
N GLN A 18 19.41 32.29 1.63
CA GLN A 18 18.31 33.10 2.15
C GLN A 18 17.11 32.23 2.57
N LEU A 19 16.67 32.41 3.81
CA LEU A 19 15.48 31.74 4.38
C LEU A 19 14.16 32.26 3.77
N TYR A 20 14.13 33.52 3.33
CA TYR A 20 12.96 34.19 2.78
C TYR A 20 13.34 34.97 1.53
N CYS A 21 12.44 35.02 0.55
CA CYS A 21 12.63 35.82 -0.65
C CYS A 21 12.45 37.32 -0.34
N PRO A 22 13.46 38.17 -0.58
CA PRO A 22 13.39 39.61 -0.29
C PRO A 22 12.39 40.35 -1.19
N HIS A 23 11.93 39.73 -2.28
CA HIS A 23 11.02 40.37 -3.23
C HIS A 23 9.54 40.05 -3.00
N CYS A 24 9.21 38.96 -2.31
CA CYS A 24 7.82 38.53 -2.13
C CYS A 24 7.52 37.91 -0.75
N GLY A 25 8.51 37.85 0.14
CA GLY A 25 8.36 37.31 1.49
C GLY A 25 8.17 35.79 1.57
N THR A 26 8.31 35.06 0.47
CA THR A 26 8.12 33.59 0.48
C THR A 26 9.24 32.90 1.24
N ASN A 27 8.90 32.02 2.17
CA ASN A 27 9.87 31.18 2.85
C ASN A 27 10.49 30.19 1.83
N LEU A 28 11.81 30.29 1.65
CA LEU A 28 12.60 29.48 0.73
C LEU A 28 13.17 28.22 1.41
N HIS A 29 13.20 28.20 2.75
CA HIS A 29 13.64 27.05 3.53
C HIS A 29 12.67 25.86 3.36
N SER A 30 11.36 26.12 3.34
CA SER A 30 10.32 25.10 3.13
C SER A 30 10.09 24.73 1.66
N ALA A 31 10.74 25.44 0.72
CA ALA A 31 10.57 25.22 -0.72
C ALA A 31 11.53 24.17 -1.29
N TYR A 32 12.49 23.67 -0.50
CA TYR A 32 13.22 22.44 -0.83
C TYR A 32 12.36 21.23 -0.50
N ARG A 33 11.26 21.05 -1.24
CA ARG A 33 10.68 19.73 -1.41
C ARG A 33 11.42 19.17 -2.62
N PRO A 34 12.45 18.31 -2.45
CA PRO A 34 13.01 17.63 -3.61
C PRO A 34 11.83 16.90 -4.27
N THR A 35 11.60 17.13 -5.56
CA THR A 35 10.65 16.38 -6.39
C THR A 35 11.17 14.94 -6.64
N LEU A 36 11.71 14.35 -5.58
CA LEU A 36 12.13 12.98 -5.40
C LEU A 36 11.61 12.53 -4.02
N GLN A 37 10.39 12.94 -3.66
CA GLN A 37 9.59 12.06 -2.85
C GLN A 37 9.03 11.03 -3.84
N THR A 38 9.67 9.88 -3.88
CA THR A 38 8.98 8.60 -3.83
C THR A 38 7.99 8.66 -2.66
N VAL A 39 6.90 9.41 -2.86
CA VAL A 39 5.76 9.34 -1.96
C VAL A 39 5.18 7.96 -2.24
N THR A 40 5.60 7.00 -1.44
CA THR A 40 4.78 5.88 -1.01
C THR A 40 3.55 6.48 -0.31
N ASP A 41 2.71 7.17 -1.07
CA ASP A 41 1.46 7.73 -0.60
C ASP A 41 0.47 6.57 -0.58
N LYS A 42 0.10 6.14 0.61
CA LYS A 42 -0.96 5.17 0.82
C LYS A 42 -2.31 5.63 0.24
N ARG A 43 -2.47 6.85 -0.29
CA ARG A 43 -3.66 7.28 -1.06
C ARG A 43 -3.65 6.89 -2.52
N MET A 44 -2.49 6.59 -3.10
CA MET A 44 -2.44 5.91 -4.40
C MET A 44 -2.72 4.39 -4.25
N GLY A 45 -3.23 3.99 -3.08
CA GLY A 45 -3.71 2.67 -2.67
C GLY A 45 -5.16 2.36 -3.03
N GLN A 46 -6.03 3.38 -3.10
CA GLN A 46 -7.48 3.13 -3.00
C GLN A 46 -8.22 3.13 -4.33
N SER A 47 -7.59 3.58 -5.43
CA SER A 47 -8.24 3.57 -6.74
C SER A 47 -7.94 2.30 -7.56
N TYR A 48 -7.01 1.44 -7.12
CA TYR A 48 -6.77 0.13 -7.74
C TYR A 48 -7.54 -1.01 -7.06
N GLU A 49 -7.99 -0.85 -5.81
CA GLU A 49 -8.77 -1.88 -5.10
C GLU A 49 -10.23 -1.97 -5.57
N ALA A 50 -10.75 -0.94 -6.24
CA ALA A 50 -12.12 -0.97 -6.77
C ALA A 50 -12.26 -1.78 -8.08
N LYS A 51 -11.18 -2.32 -8.65
CA LYS A 51 -11.24 -3.04 -9.94
C LYS A 51 -10.35 -4.29 -10.03
N VAL A 52 -9.97 -4.88 -8.90
CA VAL A 52 -9.47 -6.27 -8.81
C VAL A 52 -10.52 -7.13 -8.10
N SER A 53 -11.79 -7.01 -8.52
CA SER A 53 -12.91 -7.83 -7.99
C SER A 53 -13.66 -8.59 -9.08
N HIS A 54 -13.38 -8.35 -10.35
CA HIS A 54 -14.24 -8.85 -11.43
C HIS A 54 -13.50 -9.52 -12.59
N ILE A 55 -12.20 -9.77 -12.47
CA ILE A 55 -11.42 -10.55 -13.45
C ILE A 55 -10.79 -11.74 -12.73
N GLY A 56 -11.63 -12.64 -12.22
CA GLY A 56 -11.22 -13.85 -11.50
C GLY A 56 -12.36 -14.84 -11.21
N GLY A 57 -13.54 -14.64 -11.82
CA GLY A 57 -14.79 -15.29 -11.40
C GLY A 57 -14.77 -16.82 -11.40
N SER A 58 -14.08 -17.46 -12.34
CA SER A 58 -14.07 -18.93 -12.41
C SER A 58 -13.03 -19.57 -11.49
N ILE A 59 -11.85 -18.94 -11.33
CA ILE A 59 -10.74 -19.53 -10.57
C ILE A 59 -10.93 -19.27 -9.08
N GLU A 60 -11.40 -18.09 -8.67
CA GLU A 60 -11.61 -17.81 -7.23
C GLU A 60 -12.71 -18.67 -6.61
N VAL A 61 -13.81 -18.90 -7.35
CA VAL A 61 -14.91 -19.76 -6.89
C VAL A 61 -14.41 -21.20 -6.75
N LEU A 62 -13.63 -21.69 -7.72
CA LEU A 62 -13.05 -23.02 -7.68
C LEU A 62 -12.07 -23.19 -6.52
N VAL A 63 -11.16 -22.22 -6.31
CA VAL A 63 -10.17 -22.26 -5.21
C VAL A 63 -10.87 -22.25 -3.85
N LYS A 64 -11.86 -21.38 -3.65
CA LYS A 64 -12.64 -21.34 -2.39
C LYS A 64 -13.41 -22.64 -2.16
N PHE A 65 -13.97 -23.24 -3.22
CA PHE A 65 -14.68 -24.50 -3.14
C PHE A 65 -13.75 -25.68 -2.78
N ILE A 66 -12.59 -25.78 -3.43
CA ILE A 66 -11.58 -26.80 -3.12
C ILE A 66 -11.11 -26.64 -1.66
N LEU A 67 -10.80 -25.43 -1.22
CA LEU A 67 -10.40 -25.15 0.17
C LEU A 67 -11.51 -25.51 1.18
N ALA A 68 -12.77 -25.23 0.86
CA ALA A 68 -13.88 -25.61 1.72
C ALA A 68 -14.02 -27.14 1.83
N LEU A 69 -13.91 -27.85 0.70
CA LEU A 69 -14.00 -29.31 0.66
C LEU A 69 -12.86 -29.98 1.44
N THR A 70 -11.63 -29.49 1.30
CA THR A 70 -10.47 -30.06 2.01
C THR A 70 -10.60 -29.88 3.52
N VAL A 71 -11.09 -28.72 3.98
CA VAL A 71 -11.34 -28.47 5.41
C VAL A 71 -12.46 -29.37 5.95
N VAL A 72 -13.58 -29.46 5.24
CA VAL A 72 -14.72 -30.31 5.66
C VAL A 72 -14.31 -31.77 5.70
N PHE A 73 -13.63 -32.27 4.66
CA PHE A 73 -13.18 -33.65 4.60
C PHE A 73 -12.14 -33.96 5.69
N GLY A 74 -11.21 -33.03 5.94
CA GLY A 74 -10.23 -33.16 7.03
C GLY A 74 -10.89 -33.23 8.40
N LEU A 75 -11.89 -32.38 8.67
CA LEU A 75 -12.65 -32.42 9.93
C LEU A 75 -13.44 -33.72 10.07
N LEU A 76 -14.12 -34.18 9.02
CA LEU A 76 -14.83 -35.46 9.03
C LEU A 76 -13.88 -36.63 9.28
N PHE A 77 -12.71 -36.63 8.63
CA PHE A 77 -11.70 -37.64 8.82
C PHE A 77 -11.17 -37.66 10.26
N LEU A 78 -10.90 -36.48 10.84
CA LEU A 78 -10.48 -36.36 12.24
C LEU A 78 -11.55 -36.88 13.21
N LEU A 79 -12.82 -36.51 13.00
CA LEU A 79 -13.93 -37.00 13.83
C LEU A 79 -14.11 -38.51 13.69
N PHE A 80 -14.01 -39.03 12.47
CA PHE A 80 -14.07 -40.47 12.21
C PHE A 80 -12.94 -41.21 12.93
N PHE A 81 -11.71 -40.71 12.82
CA PHE A 81 -10.57 -41.30 13.50
C PHE A 81 -10.71 -41.23 15.03
N ALA A 82 -11.17 -40.10 15.58
CA ALA A 82 -11.46 -39.97 17.01
C ALA A 82 -12.56 -40.95 17.45
N TYR A 83 -13.61 -41.13 16.64
CA TYR A 83 -14.66 -42.10 16.90
C TYR A 83 -14.12 -43.53 16.91
N LEU A 84 -13.25 -43.89 15.95
CA LEU A 84 -12.60 -45.19 15.93
C LEU A 84 -11.77 -45.42 17.19
N LEU A 85 -10.94 -44.45 17.60
CA LEU A 85 -10.17 -44.51 18.84
C LEU A 85 -11.08 -44.65 20.07
N TYR A 86 -12.17 -43.90 20.14
CA TYR A 86 -13.15 -44.00 21.23
C TYR A 86 -13.85 -45.37 21.27
N SER A 87 -14.15 -45.96 20.10
CA SER A 87 -14.79 -47.28 20.03
C SER A 87 -13.84 -48.43 20.35
N THR A 88 -12.54 -48.23 20.16
CA THR A 88 -11.50 -49.23 20.44
C THR A 88 -10.84 -49.05 21.80
N SER A 89 -11.10 -47.94 22.50
CA SER A 89 -10.80 -47.84 23.93
C SER A 89 -11.80 -48.73 24.69
N PRO A 90 -11.35 -49.83 25.32
CA PRO A 90 -12.19 -50.74 26.08
C PRO A 90 -12.75 -50.10 27.36
#